data_AF-A0A956BYB4-F1
#
_entry.id   AF-A0A956BYB4-F1
#
_cell.length_a   1.000
_cell.length_b   1.000
_cell.length_c   1.000
_cell.angle_alpha   90.00
_cell.angle_beta   90.00
_cell.angle_gamma   90.00
#
_symmetry.space_group_name_H-M   'P 1'
#
loop_
_entity.id
_entity.type
_entity.pdbx_description
1 polymer ?
#
loop_
_entity_poly.entity_id
_entity_poly.type
_entity_poly.pdbx_seq_one_letter_code
_entity_poly.pdbx_strand_id
1 'polypeptide(L)' 'VFLCAAFAGLAGGAAWWAMKKWVPGGIRVTPQHEIEGLDLSECGVEAYGEELRGFAAFPENELAEPLES' A
#
# COMPACT_ATOMS: atom_id res chain seq x y z
N VAL A 1 -14.96 -23.66 -11.54
CA VAL A 1 -14.03 -23.05 -10.53
C VAL A 1 -12.57 -23.39 -10.81
N PHE A 2 -12.15 -24.65 -10.83
CA PHE A 2 -10.74 -25.01 -11.07
C PHE A 2 -10.16 -24.52 -12.40
N LEU A 3 -10.92 -24.61 -13.50
CA LEU A 3 -10.48 -24.07 -14.80
C LEU A 3 -10.30 -22.54 -14.76
N CYS A 4 -11.24 -21.84 -14.13
CA CYS A 4 -11.16 -20.38 -13.97
C CYS A 4 -9.94 -19.99 -13.12
N ALA A 5 -9.69 -20.70 -12.03
CA ALA A 5 -8.53 -20.47 -11.17
C ALA A 5 -7.21 -20.75 -11.91
N ALA A 6 -7.14 -21.86 -12.66
CA ALA A 6 -5.99 -22.19 -13.48
C ALA A 6 -5.72 -21.12 -14.55
N PHE A 7 -6.77 -20.69 -15.27
CA PHE A 7 -6.64 -19.63 -16.26
C PHE A 7 -6.19 -18.32 -15.64
N ALA A 8 -6.83 -17.87 -14.56
CA ALA A 8 -6.46 -16.62 -13.88
C ALA A 8 -5.02 -16.65 -13.36
N GLY A 9 -4.61 -17.78 -12.76
CA GLY A 9 -3.23 -17.96 -12.28
C GLY A 9 -2.20 -17.92 -13.40
N LEU A 10 -2.46 -18.63 -14.51
CA LEU A 10 -1.54 -18.66 -15.65
C LEU A 10 -1.49 -17.31 -16.38
N ALA A 11 -2.64 -16.71 -16.67
CA ALA A 11 -2.71 -15.42 -17.35
C ALA A 11 -2.11 -14.30 -16.50
N GLY A 12 -2.45 -14.25 -15.21
CA GLY A 12 -1.88 -13.28 -14.27
C GLY A 12 -0.38 -13.48 -14.07
N GLY A 13 0.07 -14.73 -13.93
CA GLY A 13 1.49 -15.07 -13.83
C GLY A 13 2.29 -14.69 -15.07
N ALA A 14 1.74 -14.96 -16.26
CA ALA A 14 2.36 -14.57 -17.53
C ALA A 14 2.45 -13.05 -17.68
N ALA A 15 1.37 -12.32 -17.35
CA ALA A 15 1.37 -10.86 -17.37
C ALA A 15 2.39 -10.27 -16.38
N TRP A 16 2.42 -10.77 -15.14
CA TRP A 16 3.40 -10.37 -14.12
C TRP A 16 4.83 -10.57 -14.59
N TRP A 17 5.14 -11.76 -15.12
CA TRP A 17 6.47 -12.08 -15.62
C TRP A 17 6.88 -11.17 -16.78
N ALA A 18 5.98 -10.94 -17.74
CA ALA A 18 6.23 -10.06 -18.88
C ALA A 18 6.57 -8.64 -18.41
N MET A 19 5.76 -8.08 -17.52
CA MET A 19 6.01 -6.74 -16.99
C MET A 19 7.31 -6.67 -16.17
N LYS A 20 7.63 -7.67 -15.35
CA LYS A 20 8.91 -7.74 -14.61
C LYS A 20 10.13 -7.76 -15.53
N LYS A 21 10.01 -8.37 -16.71
CA LYS A 21 11.13 -8.51 -17.66
C LYS A 21 11.28 -7.30 -18.58
N TRP A 22 10.18 -6.62 -18.93
CA TRP A 22 10.15 -5.63 -20.03
C TRP A 22 9.95 -4.20 -19.54
N VAL A 23 9.38 -3.98 -18.34
CA VAL A 23 9.24 -2.63 -17.75
C VAL A 23 10.58 -2.22 -17.13
N PRO A 24 11.22 -1.14 -17.60
CA PRO A 24 12.45 -0.62 -16.98
C PRO A 24 12.17 -0.22 -15.53
N GLY A 25 12.97 -0.72 -14.59
CA GLY A 25 12.76 -0.49 -13.15
C GLY A 25 11.70 -1.40 -12.50
N GLY A 26 10.95 -2.18 -13.27
CA GLY A 26 9.88 -3.05 -12.78
C GLY A 26 8.58 -2.29 -12.47
N ILE A 27 7.55 -3.02 -12.05
CA ILE A 27 6.23 -2.46 -11.71
C ILE A 27 6.16 -1.99 -10.25
N ARG A 28 6.91 -2.67 -9.38
CA ARG A 28 6.87 -2.44 -7.93
C ARG A 28 7.90 -1.37 -7.60
N VAL A 29 7.52 -0.40 -6.78
CA VAL A 29 8.43 0.65 -6.32
C VAL A 29 9.52 0.07 -5.41
N THR A 30 10.52 0.87 -5.11
CA THR A 30 11.60 0.44 -4.20
C THR A 30 11.03 0.17 -2.80
N PRO A 31 11.65 -0.71 -2.00
CA PRO A 31 11.20 -0.95 -0.62
C PRO A 31 11.13 0.33 0.22
N GLN A 32 11.99 1.32 -0.07
CA GLN A 32 11.98 2.61 0.60
C GLN A 32 10.70 3.39 0.28
N HIS A 33 10.31 3.47 -1.00
CA HIS A 33 9.06 4.11 -1.43
C HIS A 33 7.82 3.35 -0.93
N GLU A 34 7.89 2.02 -0.79
CA GLU A 34 6.80 1.24 -0.18
C GLU A 34 6.57 1.60 1.31
N ILE A 35 7.65 1.92 2.04
CA ILE A 35 7.57 2.31 3.46
C ILE A 35 7.12 3.76 3.61
N GLU A 36 7.65 4.65 2.78
CA GLU A 36 7.29 6.08 2.77
C GLU A 36 5.82 6.29 2.36
N GLY A 37 5.31 5.41 1.50
CA GLY A 37 3.98 5.51 0.93
C GLY A 37 4.02 6.11 -0.47
N LEU A 38 3.31 5.46 -1.40
CA LEU A 38 3.37 5.76 -2.83
C LEU A 38 3.00 7.23 -3.13
N ASP A 39 2.02 7.77 -2.42
CA ASP A 39 1.54 9.13 -2.63
C ASP A 39 2.61 10.17 -2.28
N LEU A 40 3.37 9.94 -1.20
CA LEU A 40 4.49 10.79 -0.83
C LEU A 40 5.68 10.59 -1.77
N SER A 41 6.07 9.34 -2.04
CA SER A 41 7.30 9.04 -2.79
C SER A 41 7.21 9.35 -4.28
N GLU A 42 6.04 9.21 -4.91
CA GLU A 42 5.85 9.41 -6.36
C GLU A 42 5.04 10.67 -6.69
N CYS A 43 4.11 11.08 -5.82
CA CYS A 43 3.26 12.26 -6.05
C CYS A 43 3.63 13.46 -5.17
N GLY A 44 4.46 13.29 -4.14
CA GLY A 44 4.92 14.37 -3.25
C GLY A 44 3.82 14.95 -2.36
N VAL A 45 2.68 14.26 -2.23
CA VAL A 45 1.49 14.75 -1.52
C VAL A 45 0.88 13.64 -0.68
N GLU A 46 0.38 13.95 0.51
CA GLU A 46 -0.42 13.00 1.29
C GLU A 46 -1.78 12.78 0.62
N ALA A 47 -2.22 11.53 0.48
CA ALA A 47 -3.52 11.21 -0.12
C ALA A 47 -4.71 11.65 0.73
N TYR A 48 -4.53 11.73 2.05
CA TYR A 48 -5.58 12.06 3.00
C TYR A 48 -5.14 13.20 3.91
N GLY A 49 -6.07 14.10 4.24
CA GLY A 49 -5.85 15.16 5.22
C GLY A 49 -5.63 14.62 6.64
N GLU A 50 -5.23 15.50 7.56
CA GLU A 50 -4.86 15.13 8.93
C GLU A 50 -6.01 14.42 9.67
N GLU A 51 -7.27 14.80 9.37
CA GLU A 51 -8.49 14.18 9.89
C GLU A 51 -8.75 12.71 9.47
N LEU A 52 -8.02 12.18 8.49
CA LEU A 52 -8.20 10.83 7.94
C LEU A 52 -6.97 9.93 8.12
N ARG A 53 -5.93 10.43 8.81
CA ARG A 53 -4.86 9.56 9.33
C ARG A 53 -5.51 8.60 10.33
N GLY A 54 -5.48 7.30 10.04
CA GLY A 54 -6.15 6.26 10.85
C GLY A 54 -5.64 6.17 12.30
N PHE A 55 -5.89 5.03 12.97
CA PHE A 55 -5.58 4.75 14.40
C PHE A 55 -4.11 4.97 14.87
N ALA A 56 -3.22 5.51 14.04
CA ALA A 56 -1.89 6.00 14.41
C ALA A 56 -1.88 7.50 14.79
N ALA A 57 -2.98 8.23 14.57
CA ALA A 57 -3.18 9.61 15.03
C ALA A 57 -3.78 9.65 16.45
N PHE A 58 -3.52 8.65 17.30
CA PHE A 58 -3.80 8.80 18.73
C PHE A 58 -2.74 9.75 19.29
N PRO A 59 -3.12 10.94 19.76
CA PRO A 59 -2.17 11.80 20.42
C PRO A 59 -1.63 11.05 21.65
N GLU A 60 -0.30 10.91 21.76
CA GLU A 60 0.38 10.34 22.94
C GLU A 60 0.02 11.06 24.26
N ASN A 61 -0.71 12.18 24.17
CA ASN A 61 -1.21 13.03 25.24
C ASN A 61 -2.51 12.53 25.90
N GLU A 62 -3.35 11.72 25.23
CA GLU A 62 -4.69 11.37 25.77
C GLU A 62 -4.71 10.18 26.76
N LEU A 63 -3.55 9.67 27.21
CA LEU A 63 -3.48 8.62 28.25
C LEU A 63 -3.77 9.13 29.69
N ALA A 64 -4.29 10.36 29.84
CA ALA A 64 -4.33 11.06 31.13
C ALA A 64 -5.72 11.51 31.62
N GLU A 65 -6.83 10.92 31.16
CA GLU A 65 -8.10 11.09 31.87
C GLU A 65 -8.70 9.74 32.29
N PRO A 66 -8.94 9.52 33.59
CA PRO A 66 -9.56 8.29 34.06
C PRO A 66 -11.02 8.29 33.61
N LEU A 67 -11.44 7.15 33.04
CA LEU A 67 -12.84 6.87 32.76
C LEU A 67 -13.63 6.92 34.07
N GLU A 68 -14.33 8.02 34.32
CA GLU A 68 -15.31 8.07 35.41
C GLU A 68 -16.56 7.25 35.06
N SER A 69 -17.04 6.57 36.11
CA SER A 69 -17.97 5.44 36.18
C SER A 69 -19.37 5.69 35.63
#